data_AF-A0A934J993-F1
#
_entry.id   AF-A0A934J993-F1
#
_cell.length_a   1.000
_cell.length_b   1.000
_cell.length_c   1.000
_cell.angle_alpha   90.00
_cell.angle_beta   90.00
_cell.angle_gamma   90.00
#
_symmetry.space_group_name_H-M   'P 1'
#
loop_
_entity.id
_entity.type
_entity.pdbx_description
1 polymer ?
#
loop_
_entity_poly.entity_id
_entity_poly.type
_entity_poly.pdbx_seq_one_letter_code
_entity_poly.pdbx_strand_id
1 'polypeptide(L)'
;MANYICPVCGFDCLEDEPYINDGDAGAGSFEICPCCKFQFGYDQRSKIPEYRENWIAKGAKWFDKDEKPDNWSSKDQLRRINIKLN
;
A
#
# COMPACT_ATOMS: atom_id res chain seq x y z
N MET A 1 -15.33 -1.29 -11.68
CA MET A 1 -14.68 -0.38 -10.73
C MET A 1 -13.19 -0.64 -10.86
N ALA A 2 -12.38 0.39 -11.10
CA ALA A 2 -10.93 0.21 -11.17
C ALA A 2 -10.45 0.04 -9.74
N ASN A 3 -9.82 -1.09 -9.46
CA ASN A 3 -9.21 -1.32 -8.16
C ASN A 3 -7.72 -1.02 -8.31
N TYR A 4 -7.23 -0.01 -7.61
CA TYR A 4 -5.85 0.43 -7.73
C TYR A 4 -4.93 -0.35 -6.79
N ILE A 5 -3.67 -0.48 -7.18
CA ILE A 5 -2.66 -1.21 -6.42
C ILE A 5 -1.89 -0.23 -5.53
N CYS A 6 -1.91 -0.48 -4.22
CA CYS A 6 -1.08 0.21 -3.26
C CYS A 6 0.41 -0.05 -3.57
N PRO A 7 1.21 0.98 -3.91
CA PRO A 7 2.62 0.80 -4.22
C PRO A 7 3.44 0.41 -2.99
N VAL A 8 2.91 0.58 -1.78
CA VAL A 8 3.59 0.21 -0.53
C VAL A 8 3.49 -1.28 -0.28
N CYS A 9 2.28 -1.82 -0.24
CA CYS A 9 2.08 -3.19 0.23
C CYS A 9 1.52 -4.14 -0.84
N GLY A 10 1.08 -3.61 -1.99
CA GLY A 10 0.47 -4.37 -3.10
C GLY A 10 -1.01 -4.71 -2.92
N PHE A 11 -1.69 -4.07 -1.96
CA PHE A 11 -3.14 -4.21 -1.80
C PHE A 11 -3.83 -3.70 -3.06
N ASP A 12 -4.71 -4.49 -3.66
CA ASP A 12 -5.24 -4.32 -5.01
C ASP A 12 -6.71 -3.89 -5.02
N CYS A 13 -7.19 -3.26 -3.94
CA CYS A 13 -8.55 -2.72 -3.82
C CYS A 13 -8.55 -1.30 -3.24
N LEU A 14 -7.58 -0.47 -3.62
CA LEU A 14 -7.69 0.97 -3.34
C LEU A 14 -8.82 1.58 -4.18
N GLU A 15 -9.54 2.53 -3.57
CA GLU A 15 -10.67 3.23 -4.19
C GLU A 15 -10.21 4.23 -5.26
N ASP A 16 -9.09 4.91 -5.00
CA ASP A 16 -8.53 5.93 -5.87
C ASP A 16 -7.10 5.59 -6.33
N GLU A 17 -6.70 6.18 -7.46
CA GLU A 17 -5.31 6.07 -7.92
C GLU A 17 -4.37 6.69 -6.88
N PRO A 18 -3.35 5.96 -6.37
CA PRO A 18 -2.48 6.45 -5.30
C PRO A 18 -1.85 7.82 -5.58
N TYR A 19 -1.50 8.08 -6.84
CA TYR A 19 -0.89 9.32 -7.29
C TYR A 19 -1.42 9.73 -8.65
N ILE A 20 -1.94 10.95 -8.76
CA ILE A 20 -2.38 11.55 -10.02
C ILE A 20 -1.17 12.19 -10.69
N ASN A 21 -0.91 11.77 -11.93
CA ASN A 21 0.26 12.10 -12.76
C ASN A 21 1.57 11.45 -12.28
N ASP A 22 2.28 10.81 -13.21
CA ASP A 22 3.58 10.20 -12.95
C ASP A 22 4.68 11.26 -12.78
N GLY A 23 4.98 11.61 -11.53
CA GLY A 23 6.12 12.46 -11.15
C GLY A 23 6.22 12.72 -9.65
N ASP A 24 7.35 13.29 -9.21
CA ASP A 24 7.55 13.72 -7.81
C ASP A 24 6.60 14.85 -7.39
N ALA A 25 6.00 15.55 -8.36
CA ALA A 25 4.96 16.56 -8.16
C ALA A 25 3.53 15.99 -8.20
N GLY A 26 3.37 14.66 -8.33
CA GLY A 26 2.06 14.02 -8.38
C GLY A 26 1.29 14.22 -7.07
N ALA A 27 0.05 14.67 -7.18
CA ALA A 27 -0.85 14.78 -6.03
C ALA A 27 -1.28 13.38 -5.61
N GLY A 28 -1.20 13.07 -4.30
CA GLY A 28 -1.75 11.81 -3.79
C GLY A 28 -3.27 11.85 -3.69
N SER A 29 -3.92 10.69 -3.64
CA SER A 29 -5.38 10.59 -3.52
C SER A 29 -5.95 10.99 -2.16
N PHE A 30 -5.11 11.20 -1.13
CA PHE A 30 -5.51 11.33 0.28
C PHE A 30 -6.11 10.07 0.92
N GLU A 31 -6.31 9.01 0.14
CA GLU A 31 -6.73 7.70 0.63
C GLU A 31 -5.68 7.12 1.59
N ILE A 32 -6.17 6.43 2.62
CA ILE A 32 -5.35 5.68 3.56
C ILE A 32 -5.47 4.21 3.19
N CYS A 33 -4.36 3.56 2.84
CA CYS A 33 -4.40 2.13 2.53
C CYS A 33 -4.85 1.32 3.76
N PRO A 34 -5.96 0.54 3.69
CA PRO A 34 -6.49 -0.19 4.83
C PRO A 34 -5.56 -1.33 5.28
N CYS A 35 -4.68 -1.78 4.39
CA CYS A 35 -3.67 -2.78 4.71
C CYS A 35 -2.47 -2.19 5.48
N CYS A 36 -1.76 -1.23 4.89
CA CYS A 36 -0.47 -0.78 5.42
C CYS A 36 -0.49 0.57 6.15
N LYS A 37 -1.63 1.28 6.15
CA LYS A 37 -1.82 2.61 6.76
C LYS A 37 -1.04 3.76 6.11
N PHE A 38 -0.44 3.55 4.94
CA PHE A 38 0.18 4.66 4.22
C PHE A 38 -0.91 5.59 3.69
N GLN A 39 -0.79 6.89 3.95
CA GLN A 39 -1.72 7.91 3.45
C GLN A 39 -1.11 8.64 2.24
N PHE A 40 -1.71 8.50 1.07
CA PHE A 40 -1.18 9.11 -0.15
C PHE A 40 -1.33 10.63 -0.15
N GLY A 41 -0.27 11.36 -0.50
CA GLY A 41 -0.29 12.83 -0.50
C GLY A 41 -0.08 13.48 0.86
N TYR A 42 -0.08 12.68 1.94
CA TYR A 42 0.37 13.11 3.27
C TYR A 42 1.71 12.48 3.63
N ASP A 43 1.80 11.16 3.56
CA ASP A 43 3.07 10.45 3.65
C ASP A 43 3.90 10.68 2.39
N GLN A 44 5.21 10.83 2.55
CA GLN A 44 6.11 11.15 1.45
C GLN A 44 6.31 9.95 0.52
N ARG A 45 6.01 10.11 -0.78
CA ARG A 45 6.18 9.07 -1.81
C ARG A 45 7.60 8.49 -1.84
N SER A 46 8.62 9.32 -1.64
CA SER A 46 10.02 8.91 -1.58
C SER A 46 10.33 7.94 -0.43
N LYS A 47 9.51 7.92 0.62
CA LYS A 47 9.66 7.05 1.79
C LYS A 47 8.96 5.70 1.65
N ILE A 48 8.30 5.42 0.52
CA ILE A 48 7.60 4.14 0.30
C ILE A 48 8.50 2.92 0.57
N PRO A 49 9.77 2.86 0.08
CA PRO A 49 10.64 1.71 0.35
C PRO A 49 10.90 1.50 1.84
N GLU A 50 11.33 2.54 2.55
CA GLU A 50 11.63 2.51 3.99
C GLU A 50 10.38 2.17 4.81
N TYR A 51 9.23 2.77 4.46
CA TYR A 51 7.96 2.50 5.12
C TYR A 51 7.56 1.03 4.96
N ARG A 52 7.67 0.48 3.74
CA ARG A 52 7.38 -0.92 3.44
C ARG A 52 8.26 -1.85 4.26
N GLU A 53 9.56 -1.61 4.29
CA GLU A 53 10.51 -2.43 5.07
C GLU A 53 10.16 -2.42 6.56
N ASN A 54 9.87 -1.24 7.12
CA ASN A 54 9.43 -1.10 8.51
C ASN A 54 8.10 -1.82 8.79
N TRP A 55 7.15 -1.75 7.87
CA TRP A 55 5.87 -2.46 7.98
C TRP A 55 6.08 -3.98 7.94
N ILE A 56 6.91 -4.48 7.01
CA ILE A 56 7.29 -5.90 6.92
C ILE A 56 7.99 -6.37 8.20
N ALA A 57 8.98 -5.61 8.70
CA ALA A 57 9.72 -5.94 9.92
C ALA A 57 8.81 -6.03 11.17
N LYS A 58 7.70 -5.27 11.17
CA LYS A 58 6.66 -5.33 12.22
C LYS A 58 5.63 -6.45 12.03
N GLY A 59 5.86 -7.35 11.06
CA GLY A 59 5.01 -8.50 10.76
C GLY A 59 3.95 -8.23 9.70
N ALA A 60 4.11 -7.18 8.88
CA ALA A 60 3.17 -6.82 7.81
C ALA A 60 1.71 -6.72 8.29
N LYS A 61 1.48 -6.18 9.50
CA LYS A 61 0.16 -6.20 10.12
C LYS A 61 -0.85 -5.39 9.30
N TRP A 62 -2.00 -5.99 9.03
CA TRP A 62 -3.14 -5.29 8.45
C TRP A 62 -3.65 -4.22 9.42
N PHE A 63 -3.93 -3.01 8.91
CA PHE A 63 -4.29 -1.85 9.72
C PHE A 63 -5.78 -1.84 10.08
N ASP A 64 -6.67 -1.84 9.10
CA ASP A 64 -8.12 -1.82 9.33
C ASP A 64 -8.69 -3.24 9.45
N LYS A 65 -8.94 -3.69 10.67
CA LYS A 65 -9.37 -5.07 10.91
C LYS A 65 -10.73 -5.41 10.30
N ASP A 66 -11.60 -4.41 10.12
CA ASP A 66 -12.96 -4.63 9.61
C ASP A 66 -12.94 -4.82 8.08
N GLU A 67 -11.91 -4.29 7.41
CA GLU A 67 -11.69 -4.47 5.97
C GLU A 67 -10.73 -5.62 5.62
N LYS A 68 -10.21 -6.33 6.63
CA LYS A 68 -9.24 -7.40 6.40
C LYS A 68 -9.91 -8.62 5.74
N PRO A 69 -9.44 -9.09 4.58
CA PRO A 69 -9.95 -10.32 3.97
C PRO A 69 -9.60 -11.57 4.81
N ASP A 70 -10.52 -12.53 4.87
CA ASP A 70 -10.37 -13.77 5.67
C ASP A 70 -9.12 -14.59 5.29
N ASN A 71 -8.86 -14.73 3.99
CA ASN A 71 -7.73 -15.51 3.46
C ASN A 71 -6.54 -14.62 3.05
N TRP A 72 -6.38 -13.48 3.72
CA TRP A 72 -5.34 -12.53 3.37
C TRP A 72 -3.91 -13.04 3.64
N SER A 73 -3.01 -12.77 2.69
CA SER A 73 -1.59 -13.12 2.72
C SER A 73 -0.74 -11.92 2.30
N SER A 74 0.08 -11.39 3.22
CA SER A 74 1.05 -10.33 2.91
C SER A 74 2.04 -10.74 1.82
N LYS A 75 2.39 -12.03 1.77
CA LYS A 75 3.32 -12.56 0.77
C LYS A 75 2.73 -12.46 -0.64
N ASP A 76 1.47 -12.82 -0.81
CA ASP A 76 0.81 -12.76 -2.12
C ASP A 76 0.54 -11.33 -2.54
N GLN A 77 0.19 -10.48 -1.58
CA GLN A 77 0.01 -9.05 -1.80
C GLN A 77 1.31 -8.38 -2.28
N LEU A 78 2.44 -8.64 -1.63
CA LEU A 78 3.75 -8.07 -1.99
C LEU A 78 4.26 -8.55 -3.36
N ARG A 79 3.91 -9.78 -3.79
CA ARG A 79 4.28 -10.28 -5.11
C ARG A 79 3.70 -9.44 -6.25
N ARG A 80 2.53 -8.82 -6.06
CA ARG A 80 1.91 -7.95 -7.08
C ARG A 80 2.74 -6.71 -7.41
N ILE A 81 3.59 -6.29 -6.47
CA ILE A 81 4.55 -5.19 -6.64
C ILE A 81 5.99 -5.69 -6.75
N ASN A 82 6.19 -6.95 -7.13
CA ASN A 82 7.50 -7.59 -7.31
C ASN A 82 8.38 -7.66 -6.05
N ILE A 83 7.78 -7.58 -4.85
CA ILE A 83 8.50 -7.76 -3.58
C ILE A 83 8.32 -9.20 -3.09
N LYS A 84 9.43 -9.84 -2.72
CA LYS A 84 9.43 -11.20 -2.17
C LYS A 84 9.83 -11.17 -0.70
N LEU A 85 9.00 -11.77 0.15
CA LEU A 85 9.39 -12.09 1.52
C LEU A 85 10.19 -13.40 1.50
N ASN A 86 11.40 -13.35 2.04
CA ASN A 86 12.28 -14.51 2.22
C ASN A 86 11.79 -15.40 3.36
#